data_AF-A0A3M7CWF0-F1
#
_entry.id   AF-A0A3M7CWF0-F1
#
_cell.length_a   1.000
_cell.length_b   1.000
_cell.length_c   1.000
_cell.angle_alpha   90.00
_cell.angle_beta   90.00
_cell.angle_gamma   90.00
#
_symmetry.space_group_name_H-M   'P 1'
#
loop_
_entity.id
_entity.type
_entity.pdbx_description
1 polymer ?
#
loop_
_entity_poly.entity_id
_entity_poly.type
_entity_poly.pdbx_seq_one_letter_code
_entity_poly.pdbx_strand_id
1 'polypeptide(L)'
;MALSTLPPELRLRIYDYLPDIADRRSVAVTDASSLMPSVCQISRQIYQETIPIYAENTHFTIDTSQDSQEGDSLLSSWLAALKPSGVNSIRSLQLSRHWDASQPTRWQGHVGFYVRLEKGSNEWQCTTGTYPVARDMRGMRLESVELLQYVVRQNVLSRASLRENQALNASDIELIVSAMTIVANHPISAFDTEQSEAGKKKRRDTWVDMEEKLFGLHTNDWSEQDEPKRFFTPY
;
A
#
# COMPACT_ATOMS: atom_id res chain seq x y z
N MET A 1 24.21 -28.83 -16.98
CA MET A 1 22.99 -28.66 -17.81
C MET A 1 22.35 -27.34 -17.42
N ALA A 2 21.83 -26.58 -18.39
CA ALA A 2 21.12 -25.34 -18.08
C ALA A 2 19.70 -25.68 -17.59
N LEU A 3 19.18 -24.92 -16.62
CA LEU A 3 17.83 -25.14 -16.10
C LEU A 3 16.78 -25.14 -17.23
N SER A 4 16.90 -24.19 -18.17
CA SER A 4 16.01 -24.02 -19.33
C SER A 4 15.92 -25.21 -20.30
N THR A 5 16.86 -26.16 -20.25
CA THR A 5 16.81 -27.37 -21.08
C THR A 5 15.96 -28.48 -20.48
N LEU A 6 15.51 -28.32 -19.23
CA LEU A 6 14.63 -29.26 -18.56
C LEU A 6 13.15 -29.00 -18.90
N PRO A 7 12.30 -30.05 -18.97
CA PRO A 7 10.86 -29.91 -19.05
C PRO A 7 10.31 -28.97 -17.96
N PRO A 8 9.26 -28.17 -18.24
CA PRO A 8 8.66 -27.26 -17.27
C PRO A 8 8.29 -27.91 -15.94
N GLU A 9 7.80 -29.15 -15.97
CA GLU A 9 7.37 -29.90 -14.79
C GLU A 9 8.53 -30.13 -13.82
N LEU A 10 9.72 -30.48 -14.35
CA LEU A 10 10.92 -30.65 -13.55
C LEU A 10 11.47 -29.33 -13.05
N ARG A 11 11.38 -28.25 -13.85
CA ARG A 11 11.82 -26.91 -13.43
C ARG A 11 10.98 -26.37 -12.28
N LEU A 12 9.66 -26.48 -12.36
CA LEU A 12 8.76 -26.08 -11.28
C LEU A 12 9.07 -26.84 -9.98
N ARG A 13 9.34 -28.15 -10.07
CA ARG A 13 9.79 -28.94 -8.91
C ARG A 13 11.12 -28.49 -8.34
N ILE A 14 12.04 -27.99 -9.16
CA ILE A 14 13.31 -27.42 -8.67
C ILE A 14 13.04 -26.10 -7.96
N TYR A 15 12.14 -25.28 -8.49
CA TYR A 15 11.75 -23.99 -7.91
C TYR A 15 11.15 -24.13 -6.51
N ASP A 16 10.41 -25.21 -6.23
CA ASP A 16 9.89 -25.53 -4.89
C ASP A 16 10.98 -25.57 -3.79
N TYR A 17 12.24 -25.82 -4.16
CA TYR A 17 13.38 -25.91 -3.23
C TYR A 17 14.29 -24.68 -3.24
N LEU A 18 13.98 -23.64 -4.03
CA LEU A 18 14.80 -22.44 -4.10
C LEU A 18 14.47 -21.50 -2.91
N PRO A 19 15.45 -21.16 -2.04
CA PRO A 19 15.22 -20.30 -0.88
C PRO A 19 14.69 -18.90 -1.25
N ASP A 20 15.03 -18.44 -2.46
CA ASP A 20 14.68 -17.11 -2.94
C ASP A 20 13.20 -16.93 -3.28
N ILE A 21 12.47 -18.04 -3.47
CA ILE A 21 11.05 -18.06 -3.83
C ILE A 21 10.24 -18.98 -2.90
N ALA A 22 10.82 -19.36 -1.76
CA ALA A 22 10.18 -20.16 -0.75
C ALA A 22 8.96 -19.45 -0.14
N ASP A 23 7.99 -20.23 0.32
CA ASP A 23 6.77 -19.74 0.97
C ASP A 23 7.08 -18.90 2.22
N ARG A 24 6.22 -17.90 2.47
CA ARG A 24 6.23 -17.01 3.64
C ARG A 24 7.49 -16.16 3.80
N ARG A 25 8.11 -15.77 2.69
CA ARG A 25 9.25 -14.85 2.72
C ARG A 25 8.76 -13.45 3.09
N SER A 26 9.57 -12.68 3.81
CA SER A 26 9.34 -11.24 3.97
C SER A 26 10.49 -10.48 3.33
N VAL A 27 10.17 -9.52 2.46
CA VAL A 27 11.14 -8.70 1.75
C VAL A 27 10.81 -7.23 1.98
N ALA A 28 11.80 -6.48 2.45
CA ALA A 28 11.76 -5.02 2.46
C ALA A 28 12.30 -4.52 1.11
N VAL A 29 11.47 -3.79 0.37
CA VAL A 29 11.88 -3.15 -0.87
C VAL A 29 12.45 -1.80 -0.50
N THR A 30 13.78 -1.71 -0.40
CA THR A 30 14.50 -0.51 0.04
C THR A 30 15.38 0.09 -1.05
N ASP A 31 15.76 -0.72 -2.05
CA ASP A 31 16.64 -0.30 -3.13
C ASP A 31 16.49 -1.17 -4.40
N ALA A 32 17.23 -0.80 -5.45
CA ALA A 32 17.25 -1.52 -6.72
C ALA A 32 17.71 -2.98 -6.61
N SER A 33 18.51 -3.33 -5.60
CA SER A 33 18.99 -4.70 -5.38
C SER A 33 17.92 -5.60 -4.77
N SER A 34 16.96 -5.02 -4.06
CA SER A 34 15.84 -5.72 -3.42
C SER A 34 14.61 -5.93 -4.33
N LEU A 35 14.64 -5.46 -5.59
CA LEU A 35 13.47 -5.50 -6.47
C LEU A 35 13.02 -6.91 -6.85
N MET A 36 13.98 -7.82 -7.11
CA MET A 36 13.70 -9.19 -7.49
C MET A 36 14.87 -10.13 -7.17
N PRO A 37 14.60 -11.41 -6.83
CA PRO A 37 15.65 -12.37 -6.54
C PRO A 37 16.49 -12.67 -7.79
N SER A 38 17.74 -13.07 -7.58
CA SER A 38 18.69 -13.32 -8.67
C SER A 38 18.20 -14.37 -9.66
N VAL A 39 17.44 -15.38 -9.20
CA VAL A 39 16.87 -16.41 -10.09
C VAL A 39 15.97 -15.82 -11.18
N CYS A 40 15.20 -14.79 -10.85
CA CYS A 40 14.31 -14.13 -11.81
C CYS A 40 15.11 -13.35 -12.88
N GLN A 41 16.39 -13.05 -12.64
CA GLN A 41 17.20 -12.23 -13.55
C GLN A 41 17.97 -13.08 -14.59
N ILE A 42 17.99 -14.41 -14.45
CA ILE A 42 18.86 -15.29 -15.25
C ILE A 42 18.44 -15.37 -16.73
N SER A 43 17.14 -15.52 -16.99
CA SER A 43 16.61 -15.59 -18.36
C SER A 43 15.15 -15.18 -18.42
N ARG A 44 14.68 -14.75 -19.60
CA ARG A 44 13.26 -14.38 -19.80
C ARG A 44 12.30 -15.53 -19.50
N GLN A 45 12.68 -16.77 -19.80
CA GLN A 45 11.86 -17.96 -19.56
C GLN A 45 11.77 -18.27 -18.06
N ILE A 46 12.91 -18.27 -17.37
CA ILE A 46 12.95 -18.50 -15.91
C ILE A 46 12.21 -17.37 -15.19
N TYR A 47 12.39 -16.12 -15.63
CA TYR A 47 11.64 -14.97 -15.11
C TYR A 47 10.13 -15.21 -15.18
N GLN A 48 9.60 -15.61 -16.34
CA GLN A 48 8.16 -15.79 -16.54
C GLN A 48 7.56 -16.88 -15.63
N GLU A 49 8.35 -17.89 -15.29
CA GLU A 49 7.91 -18.98 -14.43
C GLU A 49 8.07 -18.67 -12.95
N THR A 50 9.13 -17.96 -12.58
CA THR A 50 9.48 -17.72 -11.17
C THR A 50 8.87 -16.45 -10.60
N ILE A 51 8.62 -15.42 -11.41
CA ILE A 51 8.10 -14.14 -10.91
C ILE A 51 6.71 -14.26 -10.25
N PRO A 52 5.75 -15.08 -10.76
CA PRO A 52 4.46 -15.24 -10.10
C PRO A 52 4.60 -16.00 -8.77
N ILE A 53 5.46 -17.02 -8.74
CA ILE A 53 5.75 -17.83 -7.54
C ILE A 53 6.39 -16.94 -6.46
N TYR A 54 7.39 -16.14 -6.84
CA TYR A 54 8.05 -15.18 -5.95
C TYR A 54 7.04 -14.20 -5.34
N ALA A 55 6.19 -13.60 -6.19
CA ALA A 55 5.22 -12.60 -5.74
C ALA A 55 4.10 -13.19 -4.86
N GLU A 56 3.69 -14.42 -5.14
CA GLU A 56 2.68 -15.13 -4.35
C GLU A 56 3.19 -15.53 -2.96
N ASN A 57 4.45 -15.96 -2.89
CA ASN A 57 5.07 -16.49 -1.66
C ASN A 57 5.70 -15.40 -0.76
N THR A 58 5.70 -14.14 -1.20
CA THR A 58 6.41 -13.05 -0.51
C THR A 58 5.46 -12.02 0.08
N HIS A 59 5.71 -11.67 1.34
CA HIS A 59 5.19 -10.47 1.99
C HIS A 59 6.12 -9.29 1.72
N PHE A 60 5.66 -8.36 0.88
CA PHE A 60 6.41 -7.15 0.55
C PHE A 60 6.15 -6.05 1.58
N THR A 61 7.22 -5.41 2.05
CA THR A 61 7.17 -4.22 2.89
C THR A 61 7.86 -3.08 2.16
N ILE A 62 7.18 -1.95 1.99
CA ILE A 62 7.70 -0.79 1.25
C ILE A 62 7.49 0.47 2.08
N ASP A 63 8.55 1.24 2.29
CA ASP A 63 8.47 2.60 2.84
C ASP A 63 8.34 3.60 1.69
N THR A 64 7.17 4.22 1.58
CA THR A 64 6.82 5.19 0.54
C THR A 64 7.13 6.62 0.96
N SER A 65 7.75 6.84 2.12
CA SER A 65 8.07 8.18 2.64
C SER A 65 9.07 8.93 1.75
N GLN A 66 9.94 8.20 1.05
CA GLN A 66 10.97 8.79 0.18
C GLN A 66 10.56 8.91 -1.29
N ASP A 67 9.37 8.41 -1.66
CA ASP A 67 8.86 8.57 -3.02
C ASP A 67 8.44 10.03 -3.23
N SER A 68 9.36 10.83 -3.77
CA SER A 68 9.09 12.19 -4.25
C SER A 68 8.35 12.14 -5.58
N GLN A 69 7.43 13.09 -5.83
CA GLN A 69 6.64 13.14 -7.06
C GLN A 69 7.45 13.43 -8.35
N GLU A 70 8.74 13.78 -8.25
CA GLU A 70 9.55 14.27 -9.39
C GLU A 70 10.68 13.33 -9.85
N GLY A 71 10.60 12.01 -9.60
CA GLY A 71 11.60 11.04 -10.07
C GLY A 71 11.08 9.61 -10.26
N ASP A 72 11.95 8.71 -10.72
CA ASP A 72 11.68 7.27 -10.75
C ASP A 72 11.49 6.77 -9.32
N SER A 73 10.23 6.68 -8.89
CA SER A 73 9.90 6.21 -7.55
C SER A 73 10.35 4.75 -7.36
N LEU A 74 10.73 4.39 -6.14
CA LEU A 74 11.12 3.02 -5.81
C LEU A 74 9.94 2.07 -6.11
N LEU A 75 8.72 2.53 -5.84
CA LEU A 75 7.49 1.86 -6.17
C LEU A 75 7.37 1.59 -7.68
N SER A 76 7.55 2.60 -8.53
CA SER A 76 7.44 2.45 -9.99
C SER A 76 8.50 1.46 -10.53
N SER A 77 9.73 1.56 -10.02
CA SER A 77 10.81 0.62 -10.36
C SER A 77 10.48 -0.81 -9.96
N TRP A 78 9.90 -1.00 -8.77
CA TRP A 78 9.46 -2.30 -8.27
C TRP A 78 8.28 -2.88 -9.05
N LEU A 79 7.26 -2.08 -9.35
CA LEU A 79 6.13 -2.50 -10.18
C LEU A 79 6.59 -2.87 -11.60
N ALA A 80 7.51 -2.10 -12.19
CA ALA A 80 8.09 -2.39 -13.50
C ALA A 80 8.91 -3.70 -13.49
N ALA A 81 9.68 -3.94 -12.41
CA ALA A 81 10.46 -5.15 -12.19
C ALA A 81 9.58 -6.41 -12.10
N LEU A 82 8.46 -6.34 -11.38
CA LEU A 82 7.51 -7.46 -11.24
C LEU A 82 6.71 -7.74 -12.53
N LYS A 83 6.48 -6.73 -13.37
CA LYS A 83 5.55 -6.76 -14.52
C LYS A 83 4.12 -7.15 -14.11
N PRO A 84 3.13 -7.07 -15.02
CA PRO A 84 1.76 -7.46 -14.68
C PRO A 84 1.64 -8.88 -14.13
N SER A 85 2.48 -9.82 -14.60
CA SER A 85 2.48 -11.21 -14.12
C SER A 85 2.87 -11.36 -12.65
N GLY A 86 3.86 -10.59 -12.17
CA GLY A 86 4.24 -10.61 -10.76
C GLY A 86 3.26 -9.84 -9.90
N VAL A 87 2.87 -8.63 -10.33
CA VAL A 87 1.94 -7.77 -9.57
C VAL A 87 0.60 -8.47 -9.32
N ASN A 88 0.04 -9.12 -10.34
CA ASN A 88 -1.23 -9.83 -10.22
C ASN A 88 -1.17 -11.06 -9.29
N SER A 89 0.03 -11.56 -9.00
CA SER A 89 0.25 -12.70 -8.11
C SER A 89 0.52 -12.31 -6.66
N ILE A 90 0.68 -11.00 -6.35
CA ILE A 90 0.89 -10.54 -4.98
C ILE A 90 -0.27 -11.00 -4.09
N ARG A 91 0.07 -11.65 -2.97
CA ARG A 91 -0.88 -12.04 -1.92
C ARG A 91 -0.76 -11.21 -0.67
N SER A 92 0.39 -10.59 -0.42
CA SER A 92 0.63 -9.88 0.83
C SER A 92 1.54 -8.66 0.61
N LEU A 93 1.05 -7.49 0.97
CA LEU A 93 1.72 -6.21 0.76
C LEU A 93 1.49 -5.29 1.97
N GLN A 94 2.54 -4.67 2.45
CA GLN A 94 2.48 -3.61 3.45
C GLN A 94 3.19 -2.37 2.91
N LEU A 95 2.45 -1.28 2.81
CA LEU A 95 2.94 0.04 2.45
C LEU A 95 3.00 0.87 3.72
N SER A 96 4.06 1.63 3.91
CA SER A 96 4.23 2.51 5.08
C SER A 96 4.62 3.92 4.65
N ARG A 97 4.23 4.92 5.44
CA ARG A 97 4.57 6.33 5.21
C ARG A 97 4.60 7.12 6.52
N HIS A 98 5.43 8.14 6.58
CA HIS A 98 5.43 9.12 7.67
C HIS A 98 4.46 10.29 7.39
N TRP A 99 3.90 10.89 8.45
CA TRP A 99 3.20 12.17 8.28
C TRP A 99 4.20 13.31 8.05
N ASP A 100 3.82 14.24 7.18
CA ASP A 100 4.57 15.46 6.89
C ASP A 100 4.28 16.54 7.94
N ALA A 101 4.46 16.19 9.21
CA ALA A 101 4.25 17.08 10.34
C ALA A 101 5.48 17.97 10.57
N SER A 102 5.30 19.28 10.56
CA SER A 102 6.37 20.27 10.76
C SER A 102 6.96 20.28 12.18
N GLN A 103 6.29 19.65 13.15
CA GLN A 103 6.79 19.50 14.52
C GLN A 103 6.60 18.08 15.03
N PRO A 104 7.67 17.40 15.50
CA PRO A 104 7.52 16.14 16.20
C PRO A 104 6.69 16.37 17.47
N THR A 105 5.62 15.60 17.65
CA THR A 105 4.91 15.54 18.94
C THR A 105 5.91 15.07 20.00
N ARG A 106 6.23 15.96 20.96
CA ARG A 106 7.28 15.81 22.00
C ARG A 106 7.74 14.37 22.27
N TRP A 107 9.04 14.12 22.14
CA TRP A 107 9.72 12.84 22.39
C TRP A 107 9.41 11.68 21.43
N GLN A 108 8.55 11.88 20.44
CA GLN A 108 8.37 10.95 19.33
C GLN A 108 9.18 11.45 18.14
N GLY A 109 10.01 10.59 17.55
CA GLY A 109 10.66 10.86 16.26
C GLY A 109 9.63 10.89 15.13
N HIS A 110 10.00 10.34 13.97
CA HIS A 110 9.07 10.19 12.84
C HIS A 110 7.84 9.35 13.28
N VAL A 111 6.65 9.93 13.12
CA VAL A 111 5.37 9.23 13.31
C VAL A 111 4.94 8.73 11.94
N GLY A 112 4.49 7.48 11.84
CA GLY A 112 4.08 6.90 10.56
C GLY A 112 2.91 5.94 10.66
N PHE A 113 2.35 5.61 9.51
CA PHE A 113 1.23 4.71 9.35
C PHE A 113 1.56 3.67 8.29
N TYR A 114 0.73 2.64 8.25
CA TYR A 114 0.79 1.62 7.23
C TYR A 114 -0.60 1.22 6.74
N VAL A 115 -0.61 0.70 5.52
CA VAL A 115 -1.71 -0.06 4.93
C VAL A 115 -1.17 -1.46 4.63
N ARG A 116 -1.77 -2.48 5.22
CA ARG A 116 -1.44 -3.89 4.97
C ARG A 116 -2.62 -4.58 4.29
N LEU A 117 -2.32 -5.20 3.16
CA LEU A 117 -3.22 -5.96 2.32
C LEU A 117 -2.83 -7.43 2.38
N GLU A 118 -3.80 -8.29 2.64
CA GLU A 118 -3.63 -9.73 2.63
C GLU A 118 -4.75 -10.39 1.84
N LYS A 119 -4.40 -11.21 0.85
CA LYS A 119 -5.35 -12.00 0.09
C LYS A 119 -5.58 -13.31 0.84
N GLY A 120 -6.75 -13.41 1.46
CA GLY A 120 -7.26 -14.67 2.01
C GLY A 120 -7.75 -15.59 0.90
N SER A 121 -8.48 -16.65 1.28
CA SER A 121 -8.95 -17.66 0.34
C SER A 121 -9.87 -17.09 -0.75
N ASN A 122 -10.71 -16.09 -0.41
CA ASN A 122 -11.73 -15.55 -1.31
C ASN A 122 -11.89 -14.01 -1.25
N GLU A 123 -11.09 -13.31 -0.45
CA GLU A 123 -11.24 -11.87 -0.26
C GLU A 123 -9.91 -11.21 0.17
N TRP A 124 -9.72 -9.96 -0.26
CA TRP A 124 -8.68 -9.11 0.27
C TRP A 124 -9.07 -8.50 1.61
N GLN A 125 -8.18 -8.63 2.58
CA GLN A 125 -8.26 -7.93 3.86
C GLN A 125 -7.35 -6.71 3.82
N CYS A 126 -7.90 -5.55 4.14
CA CYS A 126 -7.13 -4.32 4.37
C CYS A 126 -7.14 -3.99 5.85
N THR A 127 -5.94 -3.82 6.42
CA THR A 127 -5.70 -3.39 7.79
C THR A 127 -4.82 -2.13 7.77
N THR A 128 -5.12 -1.18 8.65
CA THR A 128 -4.32 0.04 8.79
C THR A 128 -3.87 0.20 10.23
N GLY A 129 -2.78 0.94 10.43
CA GLY A 129 -2.26 1.19 11.76
C GLY A 129 -1.34 2.39 11.81
N THR A 130 -1.05 2.81 13.03
CA THR A 130 -0.29 4.00 13.39
C THR A 130 0.89 3.57 14.29
N TYR A 131 2.05 4.19 14.14
CA TYR A 131 3.24 3.94 14.96
C TYR A 131 4.00 5.25 15.25
N PRO A 132 4.65 5.40 16.42
CA PRO A 132 4.75 4.41 17.51
C PRO A 132 3.50 4.34 18.41
N VAL A 133 2.58 5.30 18.29
CA VAL A 133 1.37 5.34 19.14
C VAL A 133 0.21 4.69 18.42
N ALA A 134 -0.22 3.54 18.93
CA ALA A 134 -1.49 2.96 18.52
C ALA A 134 -2.64 3.86 18.97
N ARG A 135 -3.55 4.17 18.04
CA ARG A 135 -4.82 4.87 18.32
C ARG A 135 -4.65 6.29 18.90
N ASP A 136 -3.75 7.09 18.33
CA ASP A 136 -3.62 8.49 18.72
C ASP A 136 -4.85 9.32 18.30
N MET A 137 -5.81 9.44 19.22
CA MET A 137 -7.04 10.22 19.05
C MET A 137 -6.80 11.74 19.12
N ARG A 138 -5.71 12.21 19.73
CA ARG A 138 -5.51 13.66 19.92
C ARG A 138 -5.15 14.37 18.63
N GLY A 139 -4.39 13.70 17.77
CA GLY A 139 -4.07 14.18 16.42
C GLY A 139 -5.00 13.64 15.34
N MET A 140 -6.14 13.04 15.72
CA MET A 140 -7.06 12.34 14.82
C MET A 140 -6.39 11.31 13.89
N ARG A 141 -5.27 10.73 14.33
CA ARG A 141 -4.45 9.88 13.45
C ARG A 141 -5.14 8.55 13.20
N LEU A 142 -5.91 8.06 14.17
CA LEU A 142 -6.72 6.85 14.00
C LEU A 142 -7.80 7.09 12.94
N GLU A 143 -8.53 8.19 13.08
CA GLU A 143 -9.63 8.59 12.20
C GLU A 143 -9.13 8.79 10.77
N SER A 144 -7.97 9.43 10.59
CA SER A 144 -7.32 9.57 9.28
C SER A 144 -6.99 8.21 8.63
N VAL A 145 -6.46 7.24 9.39
CA VAL A 145 -6.12 5.92 8.84
C VAL A 145 -7.35 5.01 8.67
N GLU A 146 -8.43 5.25 9.41
CA GLU A 146 -9.73 4.58 9.21
C GLU A 146 -10.42 5.09 7.94
N LEU A 147 -10.39 6.41 7.69
CA LEU A 147 -10.85 6.99 6.43
C LEU A 147 -10.04 6.43 5.25
N LEU A 148 -8.70 6.38 5.38
CA LEU A 148 -7.83 5.74 4.39
C LEU A 148 -8.22 4.28 4.14
N GLN A 149 -8.44 3.50 5.20
CA GLN A 149 -8.85 2.10 5.08
C GLN A 149 -10.17 1.97 4.31
N TYR A 150 -11.14 2.83 4.60
CA TYR A 150 -12.41 2.86 3.89
C TYR A 150 -12.23 3.17 2.41
N VAL A 151 -11.48 4.21 2.08
CA VAL A 151 -11.16 4.60 0.70
C VAL A 151 -10.50 3.44 -0.02
N VAL A 152 -9.45 2.82 0.53
CA VAL A 152 -8.78 1.66 -0.07
C VAL A 152 -9.75 0.48 -0.30
N ARG A 153 -10.63 0.19 0.66
CA ARG A 153 -11.63 -0.88 0.50
C ARG A 153 -12.60 -0.59 -0.63
N GLN A 154 -13.16 0.62 -0.68
CA GLN A 154 -14.16 1.01 -1.67
C GLN A 154 -13.59 1.19 -3.06
N ASN A 155 -12.34 1.62 -3.16
CA ASN A 155 -11.77 2.09 -4.40
C ASN A 155 -10.83 1.10 -5.06
N VAL A 156 -10.20 0.25 -4.26
CA VAL A 156 -9.21 -0.71 -4.73
C VAL A 156 -9.72 -2.12 -4.56
N LEU A 157 -10.11 -2.49 -3.33
CA LEU A 157 -10.48 -3.88 -3.06
C LEU A 157 -11.79 -4.29 -3.71
N SER A 158 -12.79 -3.41 -3.75
CA SER A 158 -14.04 -3.68 -4.49
C SER A 158 -13.78 -4.02 -5.96
N ARG A 159 -12.94 -3.22 -6.64
CA ARG A 159 -12.56 -3.39 -8.04
C ARG A 159 -11.71 -4.62 -8.24
N ALA A 160 -10.75 -4.86 -7.36
CA ALA A 160 -9.93 -6.06 -7.40
C ALA A 160 -10.81 -7.31 -7.30
N SER A 161 -11.78 -7.35 -6.39
CA SER A 161 -12.72 -8.46 -6.20
C SER A 161 -13.61 -8.75 -7.42
N LEU A 162 -13.90 -7.75 -8.27
CA LEU A 162 -14.67 -7.93 -9.50
C LEU A 162 -13.86 -8.53 -10.66
N ARG A 163 -12.53 -8.60 -10.56
CA ARG A 163 -11.68 -9.19 -11.60
C ARG A 163 -11.65 -10.69 -11.48
N GLU A 164 -11.50 -11.38 -12.61
CA GLU A 164 -11.49 -12.85 -12.74
C GLU A 164 -10.52 -13.54 -11.75
N ASN A 165 -9.37 -12.92 -11.47
CA ASN A 165 -8.36 -13.45 -10.55
C ASN A 165 -8.35 -12.80 -9.16
N GLN A 166 -9.29 -11.89 -8.88
CA GLN A 166 -9.30 -11.07 -7.66
C GLN A 166 -7.92 -10.45 -7.34
N ALA A 167 -7.23 -9.98 -8.37
CA ALA A 167 -5.83 -9.57 -8.30
C ALA A 167 -5.71 -8.05 -8.25
N LEU A 168 -4.73 -7.55 -7.50
CA LEU A 168 -4.28 -6.17 -7.58
C LEU A 168 -3.47 -5.97 -8.86
N ASN A 169 -3.59 -4.79 -9.46
CA ASN A 169 -2.70 -4.36 -10.54
C ASN A 169 -1.81 -3.19 -10.07
N ALA A 170 -0.94 -2.70 -10.96
CA ALA A 170 -0.04 -1.59 -10.64
C ALA A 170 -0.80 -0.32 -10.25
N SER A 171 -1.83 0.04 -11.02
CA SER A 171 -2.64 1.25 -10.79
C SER A 171 -3.38 1.23 -9.45
N ASP A 172 -3.81 0.05 -8.99
CA ASP A 172 -4.41 -0.11 -7.67
C ASP A 172 -3.40 0.26 -6.57
N ILE A 173 -2.18 -0.24 -6.65
CA ILE A 173 -1.12 0.01 -5.67
C ILE A 173 -0.73 1.49 -5.70
N GLU A 174 -0.60 2.08 -6.89
CA GLU A 174 -0.33 3.52 -7.07
C GLU A 174 -1.46 4.39 -6.47
N LEU A 175 -2.72 3.96 -6.59
CA LEU A 175 -3.86 4.66 -5.98
C LEU A 175 -3.77 4.62 -4.45
N ILE A 176 -3.38 3.48 -3.86
CA ILE A 176 -3.17 3.38 -2.41
C ILE A 176 -2.06 4.33 -1.97
N VAL A 177 -0.93 4.36 -2.68
CA VAL A 177 0.19 5.27 -2.35
C VAL A 177 -0.21 6.74 -2.52
N SER A 178 -1.03 7.06 -3.51
CA SER A 178 -1.59 8.40 -3.69
C SER A 178 -2.49 8.80 -2.51
N ALA A 179 -3.38 7.89 -2.07
CA ALA A 179 -4.22 8.10 -0.90
C ALA A 179 -3.39 8.25 0.39
N MET A 180 -2.34 7.44 0.55
CA MET A 180 -1.40 7.57 1.66
C MET A 180 -0.68 8.94 1.63
N THR A 181 -0.29 9.41 0.45
CA THR A 181 0.34 10.74 0.28
C THR A 181 -0.60 11.86 0.69
N ILE A 182 -1.90 11.76 0.38
CA ILE A 182 -2.90 12.71 0.86
C ILE A 182 -2.94 12.69 2.39
N VAL A 183 -3.11 11.53 3.03
CA VAL A 183 -3.16 11.45 4.51
C VAL A 183 -1.90 12.01 5.17
N ALA A 184 -0.72 11.71 4.62
CA ALA A 184 0.54 12.22 5.15
C ALA A 184 0.64 13.75 5.10
N ASN A 185 0.11 14.37 4.05
CA ASN A 185 0.13 15.81 3.82
C ASN A 185 -0.95 16.60 4.60
N HIS A 186 -1.87 15.92 5.29
CA HIS A 186 -2.92 16.57 6.10
C HIS A 186 -2.79 16.20 7.59
N PRO A 187 -1.64 16.45 8.24
CA PRO A 187 -1.47 16.14 9.64
C PRO A 187 -2.35 17.06 10.51
N ILE A 188 -3.24 16.48 11.30
CA ILE A 188 -4.02 17.20 12.30
C ILE A 188 -3.19 17.33 13.58
N SER A 189 -2.94 18.56 14.01
CA SER A 189 -2.13 18.83 15.20
C SER A 189 -2.84 18.37 16.47
N ALA A 190 -2.11 17.69 17.36
CA ALA A 190 -2.59 17.39 18.71
C ALA A 190 -2.73 18.64 19.59
N PHE A 191 -2.17 19.77 19.17
CA PHE A 191 -2.25 21.06 19.86
C PHE A 191 -3.42 21.93 19.36
N ASP A 192 -3.99 21.62 18.19
CA ASP A 192 -5.22 22.24 17.70
C ASP A 192 -6.39 21.61 18.48
N THR A 193 -6.50 21.97 19.76
CA THR A 193 -7.45 21.37 20.69
C THR A 193 -8.84 22.01 20.59
N GLU A 194 -9.85 21.29 21.07
CA GLU A 194 -11.22 21.80 21.24
C GLU A 194 -11.33 22.96 22.24
N GLN A 195 -10.24 23.35 22.88
CA GLN A 195 -10.23 24.47 23.83
C GLN A 195 -10.12 25.83 23.14
N SER A 196 -9.82 25.87 21.83
CA SER A 196 -9.81 27.11 21.04
C SER A 196 -10.66 27.00 19.78
N GLU A 197 -11.47 28.02 19.50
CA GLU A 197 -12.30 28.06 18.29
C GLU A 197 -11.45 28.08 17.00
N ALA A 198 -10.29 28.74 17.04
CA ALA A 198 -9.33 28.71 15.94
C ALA A 198 -8.79 27.30 15.67
N GLY A 199 -8.46 26.54 16.73
CA GLY A 199 -8.00 25.16 16.63
C GLY A 199 -9.08 24.22 16.09
N LYS A 200 -10.32 24.33 16.60
CA LYS A 200 -11.47 23.57 16.06
C LYS A 200 -11.69 23.83 14.58
N LYS A 201 -11.70 25.11 14.18
CA LYS A 201 -11.89 25.48 12.78
C LYS A 201 -10.79 24.87 11.90
N LYS A 202 -9.52 25.04 12.29
CA LYS A 202 -8.39 24.50 11.53
C LYS A 202 -8.42 22.98 11.40
N ARG A 203 -8.80 22.27 12.47
CA ARG A 203 -9.00 20.81 12.46
C ARG A 203 -10.07 20.41 11.46
N ARG A 204 -11.24 21.06 11.49
CA ARG A 204 -12.33 20.79 10.54
C ARG A 204 -11.93 21.08 9.10
N ASP A 205 -11.29 22.23 8.86
CA ASP A 205 -10.86 22.62 7.51
C ASP A 205 -9.84 21.60 6.96
N THR A 206 -8.89 21.13 7.79
CA THR A 206 -7.91 20.10 7.41
C THR A 206 -8.57 18.75 7.14
N TRP A 207 -9.56 18.37 7.97
CA TRP A 207 -10.32 17.13 7.78
C TRP A 207 -11.11 17.14 6.47
N VAL A 208 -11.86 18.21 6.22
CA VAL A 208 -12.67 18.37 5.01
C VAL A 208 -11.79 18.35 3.77
N ASP A 209 -10.67 19.08 3.76
CA ASP A 209 -9.72 19.08 2.63
C ASP A 209 -9.12 17.69 2.37
N MET A 210 -8.77 16.94 3.43
CA MET A 210 -8.30 15.56 3.31
C MET A 210 -9.39 14.63 2.76
N GLU A 211 -10.61 14.73 3.27
CA GLU A 211 -11.75 13.92 2.86
C GLU A 211 -12.13 14.17 1.39
N GLU A 212 -12.22 15.43 0.98
CA GLU A 212 -12.48 15.84 -0.40
C GLU A 212 -11.40 15.31 -1.35
N LYS A 213 -10.12 15.42 -0.99
CA LYS A 213 -9.02 14.90 -1.83
C LYS A 213 -9.03 13.37 -1.92
N LEU A 214 -9.31 12.67 -0.82
CA LEU A 214 -9.36 11.21 -0.81
C LEU A 214 -10.53 10.67 -1.64
N PHE A 215 -11.72 11.27 -1.53
CA PHE A 215 -12.86 10.90 -2.38
C PHE A 215 -12.69 11.38 -3.82
N GLY A 216 -12.01 12.50 -4.02
CA GLY A 216 -11.65 13.05 -5.33
C GLY A 216 -10.65 12.21 -6.13
N LEU A 217 -10.00 11.22 -5.52
CA LEU A 217 -9.20 10.22 -6.26
C LEU A 217 -10.04 9.40 -7.26
N HIS A 218 -11.37 9.52 -7.22
CA HIS A 218 -12.32 8.86 -8.11
C HIS A 218 -13.17 9.86 -8.90
N THR A 219 -12.81 10.15 -10.14
CA THR A 219 -13.68 10.95 -11.04
C THR A 219 -14.20 10.21 -12.27
N ASN A 220 -14.01 8.90 -12.43
CA ASN A 220 -14.43 8.21 -13.67
C ASN A 220 -15.48 7.10 -13.58
N ASP A 221 -15.84 6.55 -12.41
CA ASP A 221 -16.79 5.40 -12.36
C ASP A 221 -17.65 5.36 -11.07
N TRP A 222 -18.28 6.47 -10.69
CA TRP A 222 -19.39 6.42 -9.72
C TRP A 222 -20.70 6.27 -10.47
N SER A 223 -21.31 5.09 -10.45
CA SER A 223 -22.76 5.00 -10.66
C SER A 223 -23.44 5.57 -9.41
N GLU A 224 -24.53 6.32 -9.62
CA GLU A 224 -25.23 7.16 -8.64
C GLU A 224 -25.93 6.41 -7.47
N GLN A 225 -25.44 5.25 -7.01
CA GLN A 225 -26.19 4.41 -6.05
C GLN A 225 -25.55 4.16 -4.69
N ASP A 226 -24.32 4.58 -4.41
CA ASP A 226 -23.79 4.54 -3.06
C ASP A 226 -23.51 5.96 -2.56
N GLU A 227 -24.39 6.49 -1.71
CA GLU A 227 -24.04 7.69 -0.95
C GLU A 227 -22.73 7.41 -0.19
N PRO A 228 -21.71 8.28 -0.30
CA PRO A 228 -20.50 8.11 0.49
C PRO A 228 -20.91 8.11 1.95
N LYS A 229 -20.45 7.09 2.71
CA LYS A 229 -20.52 7.17 4.18
C LYS A 229 -19.82 8.46 4.56
N ARG A 230 -20.60 9.48 4.95
CA ARG A 230 -20.06 10.66 5.62
C ARG A 230 -19.38 10.14 6.87
N PHE A 231 -18.06 10.15 6.89
CA PHE A 231 -17.36 10.01 8.15
C PHE A 231 -17.81 11.21 8.96
N PHE A 232 -18.42 10.96 10.12
CA PHE A 232 -18.85 12.03 11.01
C PHE A 232 -17.65 12.94 11.22
N THR A 233 -17.75 14.17 10.73
CA THR A 233 -16.83 15.25 11.08
C THR A 233 -16.84 15.32 12.60
N PRO A 234 -15.75 14.98 13.30
CA PRO A 234 -15.76 15.11 14.75
C PRO A 234 -15.75 16.61 15.06
N TYR A 235 -16.89 17.06 15.58
CA TYR A 235 -17.27 18.35 16.16
C TYR A 235 -16.31 19.55 16.03
#